data_AF-A0A661SPS4-F1
#
_entry.id   AF-A0A661SPS4-F1
#
_cell.length_a   1.000
_cell.length_b   1.000
_cell.length_c   1.000
_cell.angle_alpha   90.00
_cell.angle_beta   90.00
_cell.angle_gamma   90.00
#
_symmetry.space_group_name_H-M   'P 1'
#
loop_
_entity.id
_entity.type
_entity.pdbx_description
1 polymer ?
#
loop_
_entity_poly.entity_id
_entity_poly.type
_entity_poly.pdbx_seq_one_letter_code
_entity_poly.pdbx_strand_id
1 'polypeptide(L)'
;MTDLEILDQMIKEAAKVPLDDNYGKNKVILTEPQQADALATIFGVPDDAIVIKADAFRSPDTIFDGSHGECKRADFVIVADTGKKKVILCIELKTTKDSKKEITQQLSGTQCFVEYCREIGRVFWNERDFLDGYAYRFVSIGHTSIPKRKTRTIGQADAHDRPDKMMKIDWPNHLQFNHLSGGS
;
A
#
# COMPACT_ATOMS: atom_id res chain seq x y z
N MET A 1 -14.63 -5.74 17.98
CA MET A 1 -13.31 -5.22 17.60
C MET A 1 -13.48 -4.50 16.29
N THR A 2 -12.71 -3.44 16.05
CA THR A 2 -12.66 -2.82 14.72
C THR A 2 -11.87 -3.70 13.76
N ASP A 3 -12.03 -3.46 12.45
CA ASP A 3 -11.21 -4.12 11.42
C ASP A 3 -9.71 -3.94 11.71
N LEU A 4 -9.31 -2.74 12.14
CA LEU A 4 -7.91 -2.45 12.42
C LEU A 4 -7.42 -3.16 13.69
N GLU A 5 -8.22 -3.26 14.75
CA GLU A 5 -7.86 -4.09 15.92
C GLU A 5 -7.65 -5.56 15.56
N ILE A 6 -8.49 -6.13 14.68
CA ILE A 6 -8.35 -7.52 14.23
C ILE A 6 -7.09 -7.67 13.36
N LEU A 7 -6.89 -6.76 12.41
CA LEU A 7 -5.72 -6.79 11.53
C LEU A 7 -4.42 -6.62 12.32
N ASP A 8 -4.42 -5.77 13.35
CA ASP A 8 -3.28 -5.58 14.25
C ASP A 8 -2.91 -6.89 14.96
N GLN A 9 -3.90 -7.62 15.50
CA GLN A 9 -3.66 -8.93 16.12
C GLN A 9 -3.22 -10.00 15.12
N MET A 10 -3.72 -9.94 13.88
CA MET A 10 -3.45 -10.92 12.84
C MET A 10 -2.01 -10.83 12.29
N ILE A 11 -1.49 -9.62 12.14
CA ILE A 11 -0.20 -9.37 11.51
C ILE A 11 0.94 -9.46 12.52
N LYS A 12 2.02 -10.15 12.15
CA LYS A 12 3.22 -10.24 13.00
C LYS A 12 3.87 -8.86 13.18
N GLU A 13 4.29 -8.54 14.41
CA GLU A 13 5.01 -7.31 14.74
C GLU A 13 6.19 -7.00 13.80
N ALA A 14 6.96 -8.01 13.42
CA ALA A 14 8.12 -7.84 12.53
C ALA A 14 7.77 -7.34 11.11
N ALA A 15 6.49 -7.41 10.72
CA ALA A 15 6.00 -6.89 9.45
C ALA A 15 5.24 -5.56 9.60
N LYS A 16 5.04 -5.06 10.83
CA LYS A 16 4.39 -3.77 11.06
C LYS A 16 5.42 -2.64 10.97
N VAL A 17 5.03 -1.52 10.37
CA VAL A 17 5.85 -0.30 10.35
C VAL A 17 5.21 0.71 11.30
N PRO A 18 5.95 1.25 12.28
CA PRO A 18 5.39 2.19 13.24
C PRO A 18 5.03 3.51 12.57
N LEU A 19 4.01 4.17 13.13
CA LEU A 19 3.72 5.57 12.85
C LEU A 19 4.54 6.45 13.78
N ASP A 20 5.09 7.53 13.24
CA ASP A 20 5.79 8.56 14.01
C ASP A 20 4.89 9.79 14.17
N ASP A 21 4.88 10.39 15.37
CA ASP A 21 4.28 11.72 15.53
C ASP A 21 5.12 12.79 14.83
N ASN A 22 4.44 13.71 14.16
CA ASN A 22 5.03 14.87 13.54
C ASN A 22 4.14 16.09 13.79
N TYR A 23 4.30 16.69 14.97
CA TYR A 23 3.56 17.88 15.42
C TYR A 23 2.04 17.66 15.49
N GLY A 24 1.62 16.54 16.08
CA GLY A 24 0.19 16.19 16.22
C GLY A 24 -0.44 15.64 14.94
N LYS A 25 0.38 15.19 14.00
CA LYS A 25 -0.04 14.46 12.80
C LYS A 25 0.90 13.29 12.58
N ASN A 26 0.35 12.10 12.35
CA ASN A 26 1.21 10.95 12.08
C ASN A 26 1.86 11.03 10.71
N LYS A 27 3.07 10.52 10.65
CA LYS A 27 3.77 10.18 9.43
C LYS A 27 4.20 8.72 9.47
N VAL A 28 4.45 8.14 8.31
CA VAL A 28 5.17 6.88 8.19
C VAL A 28 6.35 7.07 7.24
N ILE A 29 7.47 6.47 7.59
CA ILE A 29 8.67 6.43 6.77
C ILE A 29 8.77 5.02 6.19
N LEU A 30 8.57 4.90 4.89
CA LEU A 30 8.72 3.65 4.16
C LEU A 30 10.16 3.52 3.70
N THR A 31 10.84 2.46 4.14
CA THR A 31 12.26 2.23 3.88
C THR A 31 12.51 0.81 3.39
N GLU A 32 13.39 0.69 2.40
CA GLU A 32 13.99 -0.60 2.05
C GLU A 32 15.32 -0.78 2.80
N PRO A 33 15.46 -1.81 3.66
CA PRO A 33 16.69 -2.04 4.42
C PRO A 33 17.93 -2.22 3.54
N GLN A 34 17.75 -2.67 2.31
CA GLN A 34 18.83 -2.91 1.35
C GLN A 34 19.25 -1.62 0.61
N GLN A 35 18.48 -0.54 0.72
CA GLN A 35 18.74 0.75 0.07
C GLN A 35 18.33 1.90 1.00
N ALA A 36 19.26 2.34 1.83
CA ALA A 36 19.06 3.43 2.80
C ALA A 36 18.59 4.76 2.16
N ASP A 37 18.88 4.94 0.87
CA ASP A 37 18.45 6.11 0.10
C ASP A 37 17.01 5.99 -0.42
N ALA A 38 16.36 4.82 -0.33
CA ALA A 38 15.00 4.59 -0.79
C ALA A 38 13.97 4.90 0.32
N LEU A 39 13.84 6.19 0.65
CA LEU A 39 12.94 6.74 1.67
C LEU A 39 11.73 7.44 1.06
N ALA A 40 10.52 6.93 1.30
CA ALA A 40 9.29 7.67 1.06
C ALA A 40 8.63 8.03 2.39
N THR A 41 8.48 9.33 2.68
CA THR A 41 7.75 9.77 3.88
C THR A 41 6.34 10.19 3.52
N ILE A 42 5.35 9.54 4.11
CA ILE A 42 3.93 9.86 3.95
C ILE A 42 3.44 10.54 5.22
N PHE A 43 3.00 11.78 5.09
CA PHE A 43 2.46 12.61 6.17
C PHE A 43 0.94 12.57 6.21
N GLY A 44 0.40 12.86 7.39
CA GLY A 44 -1.04 12.93 7.62
C GLY A 44 -1.72 11.58 7.53
N VAL A 45 -1.02 10.50 7.89
CA VAL A 45 -1.63 9.20 8.10
C VAL A 45 -2.61 9.34 9.29
N PRO A 46 -3.85 8.83 9.21
CA PRO A 46 -4.75 8.91 10.35
C PRO A 46 -4.25 8.06 11.53
N ASP A 47 -4.75 8.34 12.73
CA ASP A 47 -4.45 7.55 13.93
C ASP A 47 -4.95 6.10 13.79
N ASP A 48 -6.10 5.93 13.14
CA ASP A 48 -6.69 4.63 12.85
C ASP A 48 -6.12 4.09 11.53
N ALA A 49 -4.85 3.65 11.59
CA ALA A 49 -4.16 3.04 10.47
C ALA A 49 -3.14 1.99 10.89
N ILE A 50 -2.94 0.99 10.03
CA ILE A 50 -1.90 -0.02 10.15
C ILE A 50 -1.08 -0.03 8.88
N VAL A 51 0.25 0.01 9.04
CA VAL A 51 1.20 -0.08 7.94
C VAL A 51 1.91 -1.42 8.01
N ILE A 52 1.83 -2.16 6.91
CA ILE A 52 2.35 -3.54 6.79
C ILE A 52 3.40 -3.54 5.70
N LYS A 53 4.58 -4.05 6.00
CA LYS A 53 5.59 -4.44 5.03
C LYS A 53 5.23 -5.80 4.43
N ALA A 54 4.56 -5.78 3.29
CA ALA A 54 3.94 -6.97 2.69
C ALA A 54 4.94 -7.91 2.02
N ASP A 55 6.09 -7.41 1.58
CA ASP A 55 7.20 -8.21 1.04
C ASP A 55 8.05 -8.90 2.13
N ALA A 56 7.88 -8.54 3.42
CA ALA A 56 8.62 -9.14 4.52
C ALA A 56 8.29 -10.64 4.74
N PHE A 57 7.15 -11.10 4.24
CA PHE A 57 6.75 -12.50 4.35
C PHE A 57 7.43 -13.35 3.28
N ARG A 58 7.61 -14.65 3.55
CA ARG A 58 8.10 -15.60 2.55
C ARG A 58 7.12 -15.69 1.38
N SER A 59 7.62 -15.70 0.15
CA SER A 59 6.79 -15.88 -1.05
C SER A 59 6.08 -17.25 -1.00
N PRO A 60 4.85 -17.38 -1.56
CA PRO A 60 4.13 -18.65 -1.61
C PRO A 60 4.64 -19.59 -2.73
N ASP A 61 5.94 -19.52 -3.05
CA ASP A 61 6.63 -20.33 -4.09
C ASP A 61 6.59 -21.84 -3.83
N THR A 62 6.29 -22.26 -2.61
CA THR A 62 6.08 -23.68 -2.29
C THR A 62 4.67 -24.17 -2.62
N ILE A 63 3.76 -23.28 -3.00
CA ILE A 63 2.35 -23.58 -3.32
C ILE A 63 2.09 -23.30 -4.80
N PHE A 64 2.59 -22.18 -5.33
CA PHE A 64 2.33 -21.73 -6.70
C PHE A 64 3.59 -21.70 -7.55
N ASP A 65 3.41 -21.88 -8.86
CA ASP A 65 4.48 -21.89 -9.86
C ASP A 65 5.14 -20.51 -10.06
N GLY A 66 4.40 -19.43 -9.85
CA GLY A 66 4.90 -18.05 -9.91
C GLY A 66 5.00 -17.48 -11.33
N SER A 67 4.59 -18.22 -12.37
CA SER A 67 4.72 -17.83 -13.77
C SER A 67 3.84 -16.64 -14.19
N HIS A 68 2.81 -16.30 -13.41
CA HIS A 68 1.89 -15.20 -13.67
C HIS A 68 2.07 -14.02 -12.71
N GLY A 69 3.03 -14.11 -11.79
CA GLY A 69 3.31 -13.11 -10.76
C GLY A 69 2.53 -13.31 -9.46
N GLU A 70 1.84 -14.43 -9.30
CA GLU A 70 1.07 -14.82 -8.11
C GLU A 70 1.92 -14.99 -6.84
N CYS A 71 3.24 -15.16 -6.99
CA CYS A 71 4.21 -15.17 -5.89
C CYS A 71 4.83 -13.80 -5.60
N LYS A 72 4.54 -12.77 -6.41
CA LYS A 72 5.07 -11.42 -6.23
C LYS A 72 4.22 -10.65 -5.22
N ARG A 73 4.85 -9.70 -4.53
CA ARG A 73 4.19 -8.71 -3.67
C ARG A 73 4.90 -7.38 -3.80
N ALA A 74 4.15 -6.32 -3.61
CA ALA A 74 4.67 -4.99 -3.38
C ALA A 74 5.14 -4.80 -1.94
N ASP A 75 5.93 -3.77 -1.73
CA ASP A 75 6.66 -3.55 -0.48
C ASP A 75 5.73 -3.26 0.70
N PHE A 76 4.71 -2.41 0.51
CA PHE A 76 3.88 -1.94 1.61
C PHE A 76 2.38 -1.96 1.33
N VAL A 77 1.61 -2.10 2.41
CA VAL A 77 0.16 -1.86 2.49
C VAL A 77 -0.12 -0.92 3.65
N ILE A 78 -0.94 0.11 3.41
CA ILE A 78 -1.53 0.92 4.48
C ILE A 78 -3.02 0.67 4.49
N VAL A 79 -3.55 0.15 5.59
CA VAL A 79 -4.99 0.02 5.83
C VAL A 79 -5.38 1.11 6.81
N ALA A 80 -6.36 1.95 6.44
CA ALA A 80 -6.71 3.11 7.25
C ALA A 80 -8.21 3.39 7.22
N ASP A 81 -8.74 3.81 8.36
CA ASP A 81 -10.02 4.50 8.45
C ASP A 81 -9.77 6.01 8.68
N THR A 82 -10.29 6.83 7.77
CA THR A 82 -10.16 8.30 7.85
C THR A 82 -11.35 8.96 8.54
N GLY A 83 -12.32 8.17 9.02
CA GLY A 83 -13.64 8.61 9.48
C GLY A 83 -14.60 9.01 8.35
N LYS A 84 -14.09 9.29 7.15
CA LYS A 84 -14.88 9.60 5.95
C LYS A 84 -14.91 8.45 4.94
N LYS A 85 -13.82 7.70 4.89
CA LYS A 85 -13.63 6.55 4.00
C LYS A 85 -12.62 5.58 4.61
N LYS A 86 -12.85 4.31 4.32
CA LYS A 86 -11.94 3.20 4.59
C LYS A 86 -11.11 2.93 3.34
N VAL A 87 -9.79 2.85 3.47
CA VAL A 87 -8.86 2.76 2.32
C VAL A 87 -7.81 1.69 2.56
N ILE A 88 -7.54 0.89 1.53
CA ILE A 88 -6.38 0.01 1.44
C ILE A 88 -5.46 0.58 0.37
N LEU A 89 -4.27 1.03 0.76
CA LEU A 89 -3.27 1.62 -0.12
C LEU A 89 -2.12 0.64 -0.32
N CYS A 90 -2.01 0.07 -1.51
CA CYS A 90 -0.91 -0.80 -1.92
C CYS A 90 0.20 0.02 -2.57
N ILE A 91 1.42 -0.10 -2.06
CA ILE A 91 2.56 0.76 -2.43
C ILE A 91 3.74 -0.11 -2.84
N GLU A 92 4.24 0.16 -4.04
CA GLU A 92 5.51 -0.34 -4.54
C GLU A 92 6.54 0.81 -4.54
N LEU A 93 7.69 0.61 -3.92
CA LEU A 93 8.86 1.47 -4.02
C LEU A 93 9.78 0.97 -5.14
N LYS A 94 10.41 1.89 -5.87
CA LYS A 94 11.35 1.58 -6.95
C LYS A 94 12.52 2.54 -6.96
N THR A 95 13.73 2.00 -6.93
CA THR A 95 14.95 2.79 -7.20
C THR A 95 15.36 2.77 -8.66
N THR A 96 14.91 1.78 -9.42
CA THR A 96 15.21 1.65 -10.85
C THR A 96 13.93 1.48 -11.68
N LYS A 97 14.07 1.61 -13.00
CA LYS A 97 12.92 1.49 -13.91
C LYS A 97 12.53 0.03 -14.10
N ASP A 98 11.55 -0.43 -13.33
CA ASP A 98 10.88 -1.69 -13.62
C ASP A 98 9.81 -1.54 -14.70
N SER A 99 9.51 -2.67 -15.35
CA SER A 99 8.43 -2.71 -16.34
C SER A 99 7.09 -2.46 -15.66
N LYS A 100 6.18 -1.77 -16.35
CA LYS A 100 4.80 -1.57 -15.85
C LYS A 100 4.14 -2.92 -15.51
N LYS A 101 4.44 -3.97 -16.29
CA LYS A 101 3.92 -5.32 -16.10
C LYS A 101 4.33 -5.89 -14.74
N GLU A 102 5.60 -5.76 -14.39
CA GLU A 102 6.14 -6.27 -13.13
C GLU A 102 5.51 -5.58 -11.92
N ILE A 103 5.46 -4.25 -11.92
CA ILE A 103 4.80 -3.49 -10.85
C ILE A 103 3.31 -3.86 -10.74
N THR A 104 2.63 -4.06 -11.88
CA THR A 104 1.23 -4.50 -11.90
C THR A 104 1.09 -5.87 -11.22
N GLN A 105 2.01 -6.81 -11.46
CA GLN A 105 2.00 -8.12 -10.82
C GLN A 105 2.24 -8.03 -9.30
N GLN A 106 3.22 -7.22 -8.87
CA GLN A 106 3.50 -7.00 -7.45
C GLN A 106 2.29 -6.42 -6.72
N LEU A 107 1.68 -5.37 -7.27
CA LEU A 107 0.48 -4.75 -6.72
C LEU A 107 -0.74 -5.69 -6.73
N SER A 108 -0.87 -6.53 -7.76
CA SER A 108 -1.93 -7.56 -7.81
C SER A 108 -1.73 -8.62 -6.72
N GLY A 109 -0.50 -9.10 -6.53
CA GLY A 109 -0.19 -10.05 -5.46
C GLY A 109 -0.37 -9.46 -4.05
N THR A 110 -0.10 -8.16 -3.88
CA THR A 110 -0.43 -7.45 -2.64
C THR A 110 -1.93 -7.33 -2.41
N GLN A 111 -2.72 -7.09 -3.45
CA GLN A 111 -4.18 -7.16 -3.34
C GLN A 111 -4.63 -8.56 -2.88
N CYS A 112 -4.08 -9.62 -3.49
CA CYS A 112 -4.36 -11.01 -3.07
C CYS A 112 -3.97 -11.28 -1.62
N PHE A 113 -2.87 -10.72 -1.12
CA PHE A 113 -2.49 -10.80 0.29
C PHE A 113 -3.58 -10.20 1.20
N VAL A 114 -4.13 -9.03 0.85
CA VAL A 114 -5.20 -8.41 1.65
C VAL A 114 -6.50 -9.21 1.55
N GLU A 115 -6.83 -9.78 0.39
CA GLU A 115 -7.97 -10.70 0.25
C GLU A 115 -7.78 -11.97 1.10
N TYR A 116 -6.56 -12.49 1.20
CA TYR A 116 -6.26 -13.59 2.10
C TYR A 116 -6.46 -13.19 3.57
N CYS A 117 -5.98 -12.01 3.98
CA CYS A 117 -6.28 -11.49 5.32
C CYS A 117 -7.79 -11.36 5.57
N ARG A 118 -8.55 -10.86 4.58
CA ARG A 118 -10.02 -10.78 4.64
C ARG A 118 -10.65 -12.13 4.95
N GLU A 119 -10.28 -13.17 4.20
CA GLU A 119 -10.80 -14.53 4.43
C GLU A 119 -10.36 -15.11 5.78
N ILE A 120 -9.13 -14.84 6.23
CA ILE A 120 -8.67 -15.25 7.56
C ILE A 120 -9.48 -14.58 8.68
N GLY A 121 -9.74 -13.28 8.60
CA GLY A 121 -10.55 -12.58 9.61
C GLY A 121 -11.99 -13.07 9.63
N ARG A 122 -12.58 -13.32 8.46
CA ARG A 122 -13.92 -13.91 8.34
C ARG A 122 -14.04 -15.26 9.04
N VAL A 123 -13.07 -16.15 8.79
CA VAL A 123 -13.13 -17.53 9.29
C VAL A 123 -12.67 -17.63 10.74
N PHE A 124 -11.53 -17.04 11.08
CA PHE A 124 -10.87 -17.27 12.38
C PHE A 124 -11.23 -16.23 13.44
N TRP A 125 -11.66 -15.02 13.05
CA TRP A 125 -12.23 -14.02 13.97
C TRP A 125 -13.76 -13.97 13.93
N ASN A 126 -14.40 -14.79 13.08
CA ASN A 126 -15.85 -14.81 12.87
C ASN A 126 -16.41 -13.42 12.52
N GLU A 127 -15.61 -12.59 11.85
CA GLU A 127 -15.97 -11.23 11.46
C GLU A 127 -16.37 -11.21 9.98
N ARG A 128 -17.68 -11.35 9.71
CA ARG A 128 -18.20 -11.61 8.36
C ARG A 128 -17.88 -10.50 7.38
N ASP A 129 -17.92 -9.26 7.85
CA ASP A 129 -17.73 -8.06 7.03
C ASP A 129 -16.29 -7.51 7.16
N PHE A 130 -15.35 -8.35 7.61
CA PHE A 130 -13.96 -7.94 7.86
C PHE A 130 -13.33 -7.32 6.62
N LEU A 131 -12.80 -6.10 6.76
CA LEU A 131 -12.22 -5.32 5.65
C LEU A 131 -13.14 -5.10 4.44
N ASP A 132 -14.47 -5.24 4.60
CA ASP A 132 -15.42 -4.97 3.52
C ASP A 132 -15.65 -3.48 3.31
N GLY A 133 -15.91 -3.10 2.05
CA GLY A 133 -16.16 -1.71 1.66
C GLY A 133 -14.93 -0.80 1.63
N TYR A 134 -13.73 -1.32 1.92
CA TYR A 134 -12.48 -0.56 1.78
C TYR A 134 -12.19 -0.24 0.31
N ALA A 135 -11.91 1.02 0.01
CA ALA A 135 -11.49 1.45 -1.32
C ALA A 135 -10.01 1.12 -1.54
N TYR A 136 -9.71 0.34 -2.57
CA TYR A 136 -8.33 0.08 -2.96
C TYR A 136 -7.70 1.26 -3.69
N ARG A 137 -6.43 1.51 -3.42
CA ARG A 137 -5.59 2.50 -4.07
C ARG A 137 -4.22 1.90 -4.33
N PHE A 138 -3.70 2.11 -5.53
CA PHE A 138 -2.46 1.49 -6.01
C PHE A 138 -1.46 2.57 -6.41
N VAL A 139 -0.27 2.54 -5.81
CA VAL A 139 0.76 3.57 -5.99
C VAL A 139 2.12 2.92 -6.26
N SER A 140 2.85 3.49 -7.20
CA SER A 140 4.26 3.18 -7.45
C SER A 140 5.08 4.46 -7.27
N ILE A 141 6.06 4.42 -6.37
CA ILE A 141 6.93 5.54 -6.00
C ILE A 141 8.34 5.20 -6.46
N GLY A 142 8.95 5.99 -7.36
CA GLY A 142 10.30 5.68 -7.80
C GLY A 142 10.95 6.71 -8.70
N HIS A 143 12.21 6.48 -9.08
CA HIS A 143 12.90 7.29 -10.10
C HIS A 143 12.23 7.10 -11.46
N THR A 144 11.38 8.05 -11.82
CA THR A 144 10.74 8.05 -13.13
C THR A 144 11.35 9.16 -13.96
N SER A 145 11.80 8.86 -15.17
CA SER A 145 12.03 9.91 -16.18
C SER A 145 10.66 10.42 -16.61
N ILE A 146 9.99 11.23 -15.78
CA ILE A 146 8.75 11.89 -16.16
C ILE A 146 9.14 12.93 -17.21
N PRO A 147 8.67 12.84 -18.47
CA PRO A 147 8.73 13.98 -19.35
C PRO A 147 7.94 15.08 -18.65
N LYS A 148 8.60 16.19 -18.27
CA LYS A 148 7.99 17.35 -17.58
C LYS A 148 6.56 17.55 -18.04
N ARG A 149 5.58 17.17 -17.21
CA ARG A 149 4.18 17.26 -17.60
C ARG A 149 3.79 18.73 -17.59
N LYS A 150 3.26 19.21 -18.72
CA LYS A 150 2.61 20.52 -18.81
C LYS A 150 1.61 20.66 -17.67
N THR A 151 1.65 21.80 -17.01
CA THR A 151 0.70 22.30 -16.02
C THR A 151 -0.69 22.33 -16.64
N ARG A 152 -1.38 21.19 -16.63
CA ARG A 152 -2.78 21.10 -17.03
C ARG A 152 -3.43 20.09 -16.10
N THR A 153 -4.24 20.63 -15.20
CA THR A 153 -5.18 19.90 -14.35
C THR A 153 -6.01 19.00 -15.26
N ILE A 154 -5.63 17.72 -15.35
CA ILE A 154 -6.47 16.71 -16.00
C ILE A 154 -7.58 16.43 -14.99
N GLY A 155 -8.75 16.99 -15.27
CA GLY A 155 -9.97 16.74 -14.51
C GLY A 155 -10.24 15.23 -14.45
N GLN A 156 -10.73 14.80 -13.28
CA GLN A 156 -10.85 13.41 -12.83
C GLN A 156 -9.52 12.66 -12.83
N ALA A 157 -8.80 12.74 -11.71
CA ALA A 157 -7.76 11.78 -11.41
C ALA A 157 -8.36 10.37 -11.52
N ASP A 158 -7.85 9.53 -12.43
CA ASP A 158 -8.13 8.10 -12.42
C ASP A 158 -7.97 7.61 -10.97
N ALA A 159 -8.99 6.93 -10.44
CA ALA A 159 -9.09 6.57 -9.03
C ALA A 159 -7.95 5.67 -8.54
N HIS A 160 -7.02 5.28 -9.43
CA HIS A 160 -5.88 4.38 -9.20
C HIS A 160 -6.31 3.19 -8.35
N ASP A 161 -7.48 2.65 -8.72
CA ASP A 161 -8.28 1.65 -8.03
C ASP A 161 -8.03 0.23 -8.57
N ARG A 162 -7.08 0.10 -9.51
CA ARG A 162 -6.63 -1.16 -10.06
C ARG A 162 -5.11 -1.19 -10.20
N PRO A 163 -4.46 -2.36 -10.04
CA PRO A 163 -3.01 -2.50 -10.22
C PRO A 163 -2.50 -1.94 -11.55
N ASP A 164 -3.20 -2.18 -12.66
CA ASP A 164 -2.80 -1.73 -14.00
C ASP A 164 -3.03 -0.23 -14.26
N LYS A 165 -3.75 0.43 -13.35
CA LYS A 165 -4.06 1.87 -13.33
C LYS A 165 -3.40 2.60 -12.15
N MET A 166 -2.32 2.06 -11.60
CA MET A 166 -1.62 2.66 -10.45
C MET A 166 -1.20 4.13 -10.68
N MET A 167 -1.23 4.93 -9.62
CA MET A 167 -0.62 6.26 -9.61
C MET A 167 0.90 6.09 -9.62
N LYS A 168 1.58 6.77 -10.55
CA LYS A 168 3.05 6.84 -10.57
C LYS A 168 3.50 8.17 -10.00
N ILE A 169 4.41 8.12 -9.05
CA ILE A 169 4.95 9.30 -8.38
C ILE A 169 6.47 9.28 -8.56
N ASP A 170 7.00 10.38 -9.11
CA ASP A 170 8.44 10.62 -9.10
C ASP A 170 8.87 11.12 -7.74
N TRP A 171 9.89 10.49 -7.20
CA TRP A 171 10.49 10.69 -5.87
C TRP A 171 10.29 12.10 -5.24
N PRO A 172 9.28 12.27 -4.37
CA PRO A 172 9.17 13.45 -3.53
C PRO A 172 9.52 13.10 -2.08
N ASN A 173 10.33 13.93 -1.43
CA ASN A 173 10.67 13.75 -0.01
C ASN A 173 9.44 13.80 0.93
N HIS A 174 8.31 14.34 0.44
CA HIS A 174 7.10 14.55 1.24
C HIS A 174 5.83 14.20 0.46
N LEU A 175 5.19 13.09 0.82
CA LEU A 175 3.88 12.67 0.32
C LEU A 175 2.79 12.95 1.35
N GLN A 176 1.58 13.23 0.89
CA GLN A 176 0.42 13.40 1.76
C GLN A 176 -0.53 12.23 1.59
N PHE A 177 -0.94 11.59 2.67
CA PHE A 177 -1.82 10.42 2.64
C PHE A 177 -3.14 10.67 1.90
N ASN A 178 -3.72 11.88 2.06
CA ASN A 178 -4.95 12.26 1.38
C ASN A 178 -4.80 12.29 -0.16
N HIS A 179 -3.63 12.62 -0.68
CA HIS A 179 -3.35 12.62 -2.11
C HIS A 179 -3.29 11.19 -2.66
N LEU A 180 -2.65 10.30 -1.90
CA LEU A 180 -2.48 8.88 -2.26
C LEU A 180 -3.77 8.07 -2.12
N SER A 181 -4.66 8.46 -1.20
CA SER A 181 -5.89 7.74 -0.94
C SER A 181 -7.04 8.13 -1.91
N GLY A 182 -6.79 9.03 -2.86
CA GLY A 182 -7.83 9.63 -3.71
C GLY A 182 -8.76 10.53 -2.92
N GLY A 183 -8.19 11.57 -2.30
CA GLY A 183 -8.88 12.54 -1.43
C GLY A 183 -10.23 13.00 -1.98
N SER A 184 -11.18 13.16 -1.06
CA SER A 184 -12.48 13.82 -1.25
C SER A 184 -12.33 15.33 -1.23
#